data_AF-A0A272EWI9-F1
#
_entry.id   AF-A0A272EWI9-F1
#
_cell.length_a   1.000
_cell.length_b   1.000
_cell.length_c   1.000
_cell.angle_alpha   90.00
_cell.angle_beta   90.00
_cell.angle_gamma   90.00
#
_symmetry.space_group_name_H-M   'P 1'
#
loop_
_entity.id
_entity.type
_entity.pdbx_description
1 polymer ?
#
loop_
_entity_poly.entity_id
_entity_poly.type
_entity_poly.pdbx_seq_one_letter_code
_entity_poly.pdbx_strand_id
1 'polypeptide(L)'
;MKNISALSAEVAQSGASAEEQVTASPLDDPAYRARAEAAAEKFESFFIASMLKQMRETTEAMADEDSIFRNRVSREMLALADGQFADVMAGQRAFGIADVILRQLLPSDASAVKG
;
A
#
# COMPACT_ATOMS: atom_id res chain seq x y z
N MET A 1 45.00 35.23 38.26
CA MET A 1 43.68 34.71 37.84
C MET A 1 43.85 33.99 36.53
N LYS A 2 43.76 32.65 36.54
CA LYS A 2 43.97 31.77 35.39
C LYS A 2 42.63 31.17 34.96
N ASN A 3 42.38 31.23 33.65
CA ASN A 3 41.67 30.24 32.82
C ASN A 3 40.14 30.19 32.90
N ILE A 4 39.45 30.94 32.03
CA ILE A 4 38.06 30.63 31.59
C ILE A 4 37.85 30.82 30.06
N SER A 5 38.70 31.57 29.34
CA SER A 5 38.48 31.84 27.90
C SER A 5 38.82 30.72 26.90
N ALA A 6 39.24 29.54 27.32
CA ALA A 6 39.68 28.48 26.40
C ALA A 6 38.66 27.34 26.18
N LEU A 7 37.41 27.50 26.65
CA LEU A 7 36.35 26.47 26.49
C LEU A 7 35.21 26.92 25.54
N SER A 8 35.50 27.83 24.61
CA SER A 8 34.53 28.30 23.61
C SER A 8 34.93 27.99 22.16
N ALA A 9 36.10 27.39 21.95
CA ALA A 9 36.66 27.17 20.61
C ALA A 9 36.40 25.75 20.01
N GLU A 10 35.92 24.79 20.81
CA GLU A 10 35.75 23.40 20.34
C GLU A 10 34.31 23.03 19.91
N VAL A 11 33.34 23.94 20.10
CA VAL A 11 31.92 23.70 19.73
C VAL A 11 31.58 24.30 18.35
N ALA A 12 32.59 24.69 17.56
CA ALA A 12 32.38 25.30 16.24
C ALA A 12 32.65 24.35 15.06
N GLN A 13 32.98 23.07 15.29
CA GLN A 13 33.37 22.14 14.22
C GLN A 13 32.55 20.83 14.15
N SER A 14 31.37 20.76 14.77
CA SER A 14 30.48 19.59 14.69
C SER A 14 29.14 19.83 13.99
N GLY A 15 28.98 20.98 13.32
CA GLY A 15 27.72 21.36 12.65
C GLY A 15 27.70 21.30 11.12
N ALA A 16 28.85 21.11 10.46
CA ALA A 16 28.97 21.25 9.01
C ALA A 16 28.89 19.91 8.25
N SER A 17 27.83 19.12 8.48
CA SER A 17 27.49 17.98 7.61
C SER A 17 25.98 17.81 7.42
N ALA A 18 25.18 18.81 7.78
CA ALA A 18 23.71 18.76 7.65
C ALA A 18 23.19 19.30 6.29
N GLU A 19 24.06 19.61 5.34
CA GLU A 19 23.68 20.23 4.07
C GLU A 19 24.34 19.52 2.88
N GLU A 20 24.05 18.23 2.67
CA GLU A 20 23.99 17.60 1.33
C GLU A 20 23.55 16.13 1.42
N GLN A 21 22.38 15.89 2.02
CA GLN A 21 21.53 14.83 1.50
C GLN A 21 20.45 15.52 0.71
N VAL A 22 20.69 15.68 -0.59
CA VAL A 22 19.62 15.68 -1.56
C VAL A 22 18.99 14.29 -1.42
N THR A 23 18.07 14.14 -0.47
CA THR A 23 17.30 12.92 -0.33
C THR A 23 16.46 12.84 -1.59
N ALA A 24 16.85 11.95 -2.50
CA ALA A 24 15.96 11.53 -3.58
C ALA A 24 14.59 11.26 -2.96
N SER A 25 13.52 11.79 -3.56
CA SER A 25 12.18 11.56 -3.03
C SER A 25 12.01 10.05 -2.82
N PRO A 26 11.38 9.57 -1.72
CA PRO A 26 11.16 8.13 -1.50
C PRO A 26 10.50 7.44 -2.69
N LEU A 27 9.81 8.23 -3.52
CA LEU A 27 9.14 7.85 -4.75
C LEU A 27 10.09 7.44 -5.90
N ASP A 28 11.36 7.82 -5.84
CA ASP A 28 12.38 7.48 -6.84
C ASP A 28 13.21 6.24 -6.44
N ASP A 29 13.01 5.72 -5.23
CA ASP A 29 13.66 4.50 -4.74
C ASP A 29 12.97 3.24 -5.33
N PRO A 30 13.70 2.39 -6.10
CA PRO A 30 13.17 1.13 -6.60
C PRO A 30 12.60 0.20 -5.52
N ALA A 31 13.21 0.18 -4.33
CA ALA A 31 12.72 -0.65 -3.22
C ALA A 31 11.38 -0.14 -2.68
N TYR A 32 11.18 1.18 -2.65
CA TYR A 32 9.89 1.78 -2.31
C TYR A 32 8.82 1.45 -3.35
N ARG A 33 9.16 1.58 -4.65
CA ARG A 33 8.25 1.24 -5.77
C ARG A 33 7.77 -0.20 -5.71
N ALA A 34 8.67 -1.16 -5.50
CA ALA A 34 8.31 -2.57 -5.37
C ALA A 34 7.38 -2.84 -4.18
N ARG A 35 7.59 -2.17 -3.04
CA ARG A 35 6.70 -2.28 -1.87
C ARG A 35 5.33 -1.65 -2.14
N ALA A 36 5.30 -0.51 -2.81
CA ALA A 36 4.07 0.14 -3.23
C ALA A 36 3.26 -0.74 -4.18
N GLU A 37 3.93 -1.38 -5.15
CA GLU A 37 3.31 -2.33 -6.09
C GLU A 37 2.69 -3.52 -5.36
N ALA A 38 3.45 -4.17 -4.47
CA ALA A 38 2.95 -5.29 -3.68
C ALA A 38 1.78 -4.89 -2.77
N ALA A 39 1.85 -3.71 -2.16
CA ALA A 39 0.77 -3.20 -1.31
C ALA A 39 -0.50 -2.88 -2.12
N ALA A 40 -0.36 -2.27 -3.29
CA ALA A 40 -1.47 -1.93 -4.17
C ALA A 40 -2.17 -3.19 -4.70
N GLU A 41 -1.40 -4.22 -5.07
CA GLU A 41 -1.94 -5.52 -5.49
C GLU A 41 -2.69 -6.20 -4.33
N LYS A 42 -2.11 -6.19 -3.12
CA LYS A 42 -2.80 -6.79 -1.98
C LYS A 42 -4.08 -6.03 -1.59
N PHE A 43 -4.07 -4.71 -1.74
CA PHE A 43 -5.27 -3.90 -1.57
C PHE A 43 -6.37 -4.30 -2.56
N GLU A 44 -6.03 -4.48 -3.84
CA GLU A 44 -6.99 -4.92 -4.87
C GLU A 44 -7.56 -6.31 -4.52
N SER A 45 -6.73 -7.26 -4.07
CA SER A 45 -7.20 -8.56 -3.58
C SER A 45 -8.19 -8.42 -2.41
N PHE A 46 -7.85 -7.62 -1.39
CA PHE A 46 -8.79 -7.39 -0.28
C PHE A 46 -10.10 -6.75 -0.73
N PHE A 47 -10.04 -5.82 -1.69
CA PHE A 47 -11.21 -5.19 -2.24
C PHE A 47 -12.11 -6.19 -2.96
N ILE A 48 -11.55 -7.04 -3.84
CA ILE A 48 -12.29 -8.07 -4.56
C ILE A 48 -12.94 -9.06 -3.57
N ALA A 49 -12.17 -9.57 -2.61
CA ALA A 49 -12.69 -10.48 -1.59
C ALA A 49 -13.83 -9.84 -0.77
N SER A 50 -13.71 -8.55 -0.43
CA SER A 50 -14.76 -7.78 0.26
C SER A 50 -16.02 -7.64 -0.59
N MET A 51 -15.87 -7.35 -1.89
CA MET A 51 -16.99 -7.27 -2.83
C MET A 51 -17.73 -8.61 -2.95
N LEU A 52 -17.00 -9.72 -3.11
CA LEU A 52 -17.58 -11.06 -3.15
C LEU A 52 -18.34 -11.39 -1.87
N LYS A 53 -17.74 -11.08 -0.72
CA LYS A 53 -18.39 -11.21 0.59
C LYS A 53 -19.68 -10.40 0.66
N GLN A 54 -19.66 -9.14 0.23
CA GLN A 54 -20.83 -8.26 0.30
C GLN A 54 -21.97 -8.78 -0.58
N MET A 55 -21.68 -9.28 -1.79
CA MET A 55 -22.70 -9.89 -2.66
C MET A 55 -23.37 -11.10 -2.03
N ARG A 56 -22.59 -11.94 -1.33
CA ARG A 56 -23.12 -13.08 -0.58
C ARG A 56 -23.99 -12.63 0.59
N GLU A 57 -23.53 -11.67 1.39
CA GLU A 57 -24.32 -11.14 2.50
C GLU A 57 -25.66 -10.57 2.02
N THR A 58 -25.67 -9.87 0.88
CA THR A 58 -26.90 -9.41 0.24
C THR A 58 -27.80 -10.57 -0.20
N THR A 59 -27.23 -11.62 -0.79
CA THR A 59 -27.98 -12.81 -1.20
C THR A 59 -28.60 -13.54 0.00
N GLU A 60 -27.84 -13.64 1.10
CA GLU A 60 -28.31 -14.25 2.35
C GLU A 60 -29.43 -13.45 3.00
N ALA A 61 -29.33 -12.12 3.01
CA ALA A 61 -30.37 -11.26 3.58
C ALA A 61 -31.72 -11.36 2.84
N MET A 62 -31.69 -11.82 1.58
CA MET A 62 -32.89 -12.04 0.76
C MET A 62 -33.38 -13.49 0.75
N ALA A 63 -32.64 -14.43 1.35
CA ALA A 63 -32.95 -15.85 1.32
C ALA A 63 -33.88 -16.26 2.47
N ASP A 64 -34.79 -17.21 2.21
CA ASP A 64 -35.69 -17.77 3.23
C ASP A 64 -34.91 -18.45 4.38
N GLU A 65 -35.57 -18.58 5.53
CA GLU A 65 -34.94 -19.11 6.74
C GLU A 65 -34.38 -20.53 6.57
N ASP A 66 -35.00 -21.36 5.73
CA ASP A 66 -34.58 -22.74 5.44
C ASP A 66 -33.53 -22.84 4.30
N SER A 67 -32.98 -21.72 3.85
CA SER A 67 -32.07 -21.68 2.71
C SER A 67 -30.69 -22.28 3.00
N ILE A 68 -30.20 -23.08 2.04
CA ILE A 68 -28.85 -23.65 2.03
C ILE A 68 -27.73 -22.59 2.11
N PHE A 69 -28.02 -21.34 1.73
CA PHE A 69 -27.08 -20.23 1.80
C PHE A 69 -26.78 -19.77 3.24
N ARG A 70 -27.58 -20.18 4.24
CA ARG A 70 -27.36 -19.85 5.66
C ARG A 70 -26.41 -20.80 6.40
N ASN A 71 -25.81 -21.80 5.76
CA ASN A 71 -24.88 -22.73 6.41
C ASN A 71 -23.50 -22.10 6.70
N ARG A 72 -23.09 -22.02 7.97
CA ARG A 72 -21.82 -21.40 8.42
C ARG A 72 -20.56 -22.08 7.88
N VAL A 73 -20.49 -23.42 7.90
CA VAL A 73 -19.28 -24.14 7.48
C VAL A 73 -19.05 -23.95 5.97
N SER A 74 -20.14 -23.99 5.19
CA SER A 74 -20.06 -23.73 3.75
C SER A 74 -19.56 -22.31 3.44
N ARG A 75 -19.94 -21.31 4.25
CA ARG A 75 -19.48 -19.93 4.08
C ARG A 75 -17.99 -19.76 4.32
N GLU A 76 -17.45 -20.40 5.35
CA GLU A 76 -16.03 -20.30 5.68
C GLU A 76 -15.17 -20.94 4.58
N MET A 77 -15.57 -22.12 4.09
CA MET A 77 -14.92 -22.75 2.94
C MET A 77 -15.00 -21.89 1.67
N LEU A 78 -16.16 -21.31 1.40
CA LEU A 78 -16.33 -20.41 0.26
C LEU A 78 -15.49 -19.12 0.41
N ALA A 79 -15.42 -18.55 1.61
CA ALA A 79 -14.60 -17.35 1.85
C ALA A 79 -13.10 -17.60 1.64
N LEU A 80 -12.61 -18.80 1.96
CA LEU A 80 -11.23 -19.20 1.65
C LEU A 80 -11.01 -19.33 0.14
N ALA A 81 -12.00 -19.84 -0.60
CA ALA A 81 -11.94 -19.91 -2.06
C ALA A 81 -12.00 -18.52 -2.71
N ASP A 82 -12.90 -17.65 -2.23
CA ASP A 82 -13.02 -16.25 -2.65
C ASP A 82 -11.70 -15.50 -2.44
N GLY A 83 -11.01 -15.75 -1.32
CA GLY A 83 -9.71 -15.14 -1.04
C GLY A 83 -8.63 -15.54 -2.05
N GLN A 84 -8.53 -16.83 -2.38
CA GLN A 84 -7.58 -17.30 -3.40
C GLN A 84 -7.92 -16.76 -4.79
N PHE A 85 -9.21 -16.74 -5.13
CA PHE A 85 -9.66 -16.16 -6.39
C PHE A 85 -9.34 -14.66 -6.48
N ALA A 86 -9.56 -13.92 -5.39
CA ALA A 86 -9.23 -12.50 -5.32
C ALA A 86 -7.73 -12.23 -5.47
N ASP A 87 -6.86 -13.05 -4.86
CA ASP A 87 -5.41 -12.95 -5.04
C ASP A 87 -5.00 -13.18 -6.50
N VAL A 88 -5.58 -14.17 -7.20
CA VAL A 88 -5.30 -14.42 -8.63
C VAL A 88 -5.76 -13.25 -9.51
N MET A 89 -6.97 -12.74 -9.27
CA MET A 89 -7.53 -11.63 -10.06
C MET A 89 -6.76 -10.33 -9.84
N ALA A 90 -6.34 -10.03 -8.61
CA ALA A 90 -5.53 -8.87 -8.30
C ALA A 90 -4.13 -8.95 -8.94
N GLY A 91 -3.49 -10.12 -8.90
CA GLY A 91 -2.21 -10.34 -9.58
C GLY A 91 -2.29 -10.18 -11.10
N GLN A 92 -3.46 -10.43 -11.69
CA GLN A 92 -3.74 -10.18 -13.11
C GLN A 92 -4.15 -8.73 -13.41
N ARG A 93 -4.23 -7.86 -12.40
CA ARG A 93 -4.73 -6.48 -12.51
C ARG A 93 -6.12 -6.41 -13.15
N ALA A 94 -6.98 -7.39 -12.84
CA ALA A 94 -8.26 -7.57 -13.52
C ALA A 94 -9.23 -6.41 -13.35
N PHE A 95 -9.18 -5.69 -12.22
CA PHE A 95 -10.01 -4.50 -11.98
C PHE A 95 -9.22 -3.19 -12.14
N GLY A 96 -7.89 -3.24 -12.13
CA GLY A 96 -7.00 -2.11 -12.36
C GLY A 96 -6.92 -1.13 -11.18
N ILE A 97 -7.42 -1.52 -10.00
CA ILE A 97 -7.40 -0.68 -8.80
C ILE A 97 -5.96 -0.46 -8.33
N ALA A 98 -5.13 -1.51 -8.37
CA ALA A 98 -3.73 -1.39 -8.01
C ALA A 98 -2.99 -0.39 -8.91
N ASP A 99 -3.32 -0.34 -10.20
CA ASP A 99 -2.69 0.57 -11.16
C ASP A 99 -3.10 2.02 -10.94
N VAL A 100 -4.38 2.26 -10.59
CA VAL A 100 -4.85 3.60 -10.23
C VAL A 100 -4.16 4.11 -8.97
N ILE A 101 -4.01 3.26 -7.95
CA ILE A 101 -3.31 3.60 -6.71
C ILE A 101 -1.86 3.96 -7.00
N LEU A 102 -1.17 3.14 -7.79
CA LEU A 102 0.23 3.38 -8.16
C LEU A 102 0.40 4.66 -8.96
N ARG A 103 -0.50 4.94 -9.91
CA ARG A 103 -0.45 6.17 -10.70
C ARG A 103 -0.67 7.44 -9.87
N GLN A 104 -1.40 7.34 -8.76
CA GLN A 104 -1.59 8.47 -7.85
C GLN A 104 -0.43 8.64 -6.86
N LEU A 105 0.21 7.53 -6.47
CA LEU A 105 1.30 7.52 -5.49
C LEU A 105 2.65 7.84 -6.13
N LEU A 106 2.88 7.35 -7.34
CA LEU A 106 4.12 7.56 -8.05
C LEU A 106 4.05 8.89 -8.81
N PRO A 107 5.14 9.67 -8.84
CA PRO A 107 5.24 10.86 -9.66
C PRO A 107 4.88 10.45 -11.09
N SER A 108 3.86 11.08 -11.65
CA SER A 108 3.71 11.10 -13.11
C SER A 108 5.03 11.67 -13.65
N ASP A 109 5.56 11.15 -14.75
CA ASP A 109 6.77 11.67 -15.43
C ASP A 109 6.53 13.11 -15.96
N ALA A 110 6.18 14.06 -15.10
CA ALA A 110 5.96 15.46 -15.37
C ALA A 110 7.30 16.21 -15.60
N SER A 111 8.42 15.50 -15.55
CA SER A 111 9.74 16.01 -15.93
C SER A 111 10.07 15.78 -17.42
N ALA A 112 9.23 15.08 -18.18
CA ALA A 112 9.45 14.82 -19.61
C ALA A 112 8.94 15.94 -20.55
N VAL A 113 8.39 17.04 -20.01
CA VAL A 113 8.06 18.26 -20.78
C VAL A 113 9.05 19.37 -20.39
N LYS A 114 10.28 19.24 -20.88
CA LYS A 114 11.17 20.37 -21.19
C LYS A 114 11.78 20.10 -22.56
N GLY A 115 11.02 20.49 -23.58
CA GLY A 115 11.47 20.64 -24.97
C GLY A 115 11.12 22.04 -25.43
#